data_AF-U5S4T2-F1
#
_entry.id   AF-U5S4T2-F1
#
_cell.length_a   1.000
_cell.length_b   1.000
_cell.length_c   1.000
_cell.angle_alpha   90.00
_cell.angle_beta   90.00
_cell.angle_gamma   90.00
#
_symmetry.space_group_name_H-M   'P 1'
#
loop_
_entity.id
_entity.type
_entity.pdbx_description
1 polymer ?
#
loop_
_entity_poly.entity_id
_entity_poly.type
_entity_poly.pdbx_seq_one_letter_code
_entity_poly.pdbx_strand_id
1 'polypeptide(L)' 'LDNTNGYARAKCNNGWCAIIYGLYFEKDQAVAGSGLGGHRHDWEHVVVWVKDGRVEYVSTSEHGTFN' A
#
# COMPACT_ATOMS: atom_id res chain seq x y z
N LEU A 1 -8.62 13.20 -10.55
CA LEU A 1 -8.05 11.87 -10.85
C LEU A 1 -6.84 11.97 -11.78
N ASP A 2 -6.71 13.07 -12.53
CA ASP A 2 -5.69 13.25 -13.57
C ASP A 2 -4.23 13.06 -13.10
N ASN A 3 -3.95 13.26 -11.80
CA ASN A 3 -2.63 13.06 -11.19
C ASN A 3 -2.56 11.89 -10.20
N THR A 4 -3.61 11.06 -10.12
CA THR A 4 -3.64 9.90 -9.22
C THR A 4 -3.16 8.68 -9.97
N ASN A 5 -2.01 8.15 -9.58
CA ASN A 5 -1.47 6.90 -10.13
C ASN A 5 -1.55 5.79 -9.09
N GLY A 6 -2.15 4.66 -9.49
CA GLY A 6 -2.13 3.41 -8.74
C GLY A 6 -1.18 2.41 -9.39
N TYR A 7 -0.39 1.74 -8.58
CA TYR A 7 0.55 0.71 -9.01
C TYR A 7 0.05 -0.66 -8.56
N ALA A 8 0.28 -1.70 -9.35
CA ALA A 8 -0.06 -3.06 -8.97
C ALA A 8 1.05 -4.04 -9.35
N ARG A 9 1.29 -5.03 -8.48
CA ARG A 9 2.18 -6.17 -8.77
C ARG A 9 1.64 -7.44 -8.13
N ALA A 10 1.80 -8.57 -8.80
CA ALA A 10 1.37 -9.86 -8.27
C ALA A 10 2.51 -10.87 -8.24
N LYS A 11 2.46 -11.77 -7.26
CA LYS A 11 3.31 -12.98 -7.21
C LYS A 11 2.54 -14.14 -6.59
N CYS A 12 2.64 -15.30 -7.20
CA CYS A 12 2.06 -16.54 -6.67
C CYS A 12 3.14 -17.53 -6.26
N ASN A 13 2.92 -18.24 -5.15
CA ASN A 13 3.79 -19.30 -4.64
C ASN A 13 3.00 -20.21 -3.68
N ASN A 14 3.23 -21.54 -3.71
CA ASN A 14 2.63 -22.52 -2.80
C ASN A 14 1.10 -22.40 -2.63
N GLY A 15 0.36 -22.22 -3.73
CA GLY A 15 -1.11 -22.12 -3.73
C GLY A 15 -1.67 -20.75 -3.29
N TRP A 16 -0.79 -19.81 -2.95
CA TRP A 16 -1.14 -18.43 -2.62
C TRP A 16 -0.74 -17.48 -3.74
N CYS A 17 -1.50 -16.40 -3.90
CA CYS A 17 -1.16 -15.24 -4.70
C CYS A 17 -1.28 -13.99 -3.84
N ALA A 18 -0.21 -13.20 -3.79
CA ALA A 18 -0.20 -11.87 -3.19
C ALA A 18 -0.32 -10.84 -4.32
N ILE A 19 -1.33 -9.98 -4.25
CA ILE A 19 -1.49 -8.84 -5.16
C ILE A 19 -1.29 -7.58 -4.33
N ILE A 20 -0.19 -6.85 -4.58
CA ILE A 20 0.07 -5.58 -3.93
C ILE A 20 -0.46 -4.44 -4.80
N TYR A 21 -1.22 -3.53 -4.18
CA TYR A 21 -1.58 -2.25 -4.76
C TYR A 21 -0.82 -1.16 -4.01
N GLY A 22 -0.13 -0.28 -4.74
CA GLY A 22 0.64 0.82 -4.18
C GLY A 22 0.11 2.17 -4.62
N LEU A 23 0.15 3.14 -3.72
CA LEU A 23 -0.16 4.55 -3.95
C LEU A 23 1.03 5.41 -3.56
N TYR A 24 1.25 6.47 -4.33
CA TYR A 24 2.25 7.47 -4.00
C TYR A 24 1.56 8.79 -3.66
N PHE A 25 1.99 9.39 -2.56
CA PHE A 25 1.62 10.73 -2.14
C PHE A 25 2.86 11.62 -2.15
N GLU A 26 2.70 12.89 -2.55
CA GLU A 26 3.81 13.83 -2.60
C GLU A 26 4.39 14.14 -1.21
N LYS A 27 3.59 13.97 -0.15
CA LYS A 27 3.97 14.11 1.24
C LYS A 27 3.04 13.29 2.15
N ASP A 28 3.60 12.82 3.25
CA ASP A 28 2.86 12.53 4.47
C ASP A 28 3.06 13.71 5.42
N GLN A 29 1.95 14.22 5.97
CA GLN A 29 1.98 15.41 6.82
C GLN A 29 0.96 15.28 7.95
N ALA A 30 1.44 14.89 9.12
CA ALA A 30 0.61 14.76 10.33
C ALA A 30 0.02 16.10 10.81
N VAL A 31 0.76 17.21 10.67
CA VAL A 31 0.31 18.54 11.13
C VAL A 31 0.22 19.51 9.95
N ALA A 32 -0.99 20.06 9.74
CA ALA A 32 -1.29 20.97 8.63
C ALA A 32 -0.30 22.15 8.53
N GLY A 33 0.41 22.25 7.40
CA GLY A 33 1.30 23.37 7.11
C GLY A 33 2.64 23.34 7.87
N SER A 34 2.93 22.23 8.55
CA SER A 34 4.16 22.04 9.32
C SER A 34 4.97 20.86 8.78
N GLY A 35 6.30 20.90 8.99
CA GLY A 35 7.17 19.74 8.79
C GLY A 35 7.24 18.81 10.00
N LEU A 36 6.55 19.13 11.10
CA LEU A 36 6.55 18.33 12.32
C LEU A 36 5.76 17.04 12.11
N GLY A 37 6.43 15.90 12.24
CA GLY A 37 5.80 14.57 12.12
C GLY A 37 5.42 14.19 10.69
N GLY A 38 6.12 14.72 9.68
CA GLY A 38 5.86 14.37 8.28
C GLY A 38 7.14 14.25 7.47
N HIS A 39 6.99 13.86 6.21
CA HIS A 39 8.09 13.78 5.26
C HIS A 39 7.62 14.02 3.82
N ARG A 40 8.56 14.47 3.00
CA ARG A 40 8.38 14.56 1.55
C ARG A 40 8.46 13.15 0.98
N HIS A 41 7.51 12.81 0.11
CA HIS A 41 7.25 11.49 -0.45
C HIS A 41 6.65 10.52 0.55
N ASP A 42 5.58 9.86 0.16
CA ASP A 42 4.99 8.79 0.93
C ASP A 42 4.44 7.70 0.00
N TRP A 43 4.59 6.44 0.43
CA TRP A 43 4.24 5.25 -0.33
C TRP A 43 3.46 4.30 0.56
N GLU A 44 2.19 4.15 0.24
CA GLU A 44 1.28 3.26 0.96
C GLU A 44 0.85 2.10 0.08
N HIS A 45 0.57 0.96 0.71
CA HIS A 45 0.31 -0.29 0.02
C HIS A 45 -0.74 -1.14 0.75
N VAL A 46 -1.51 -1.88 -0.04
CA VAL A 46 -2.32 -2.99 0.47
C VAL A 46 -1.93 -4.28 -0.25
N VAL A 47 -1.89 -5.39 0.49
CA VAL A 47 -1.66 -6.73 -0.08
C VAL A 47 -2.93 -7.53 0.03
N VAL A 48 -3.46 -8.00 -1.10
CA VAL A 48 -4.60 -8.90 -1.16
C VAL A 48 -4.11 -10.35 -1.21
N TRP A 49 -4.45 -11.04 -0.14
CA TRP A 49 -4.39 -12.47 0.19
C TRP A 49 -5.25 -13.39 -0.66
N VAL A 50 -4.81 -13.96 -1.79
CA VAL A 50 -5.65 -14.90 -2.56
C VAL A 50 -5.17 -16.34 -2.43
N LYS A 51 -6.09 -17.27 -2.12
CA LYS A 51 -5.86 -18.71 -2.15
C LYS A 51 -7.00 -19.40 -2.89
N ASP A 52 -6.68 -20.35 -3.78
CA ASP A 52 -7.69 -21.14 -4.51
C ASP A 52 -8.78 -20.28 -5.19
N GLY A 53 -8.38 -19.10 -5.69
CA GLY A 53 -9.27 -18.14 -6.36
C GLY A 53 -10.16 -17.30 -5.43
N ARG A 54 -9.94 -17.35 -4.10
CA ARG A 54 -10.70 -16.59 -3.10
C ARG A 54 -9.79 -15.67 -2.31
N VAL A 55 -10.30 -14.48 -1.96
CA VAL A 55 -9.63 -13.56 -1.05
C VAL A 55 -9.80 -14.09 0.37
N GLU A 56 -8.69 -14.31 1.05
CA GLU A 56 -8.64 -14.83 2.42
C GLU A 56 -8.21 -13.74 3.42
N TYR A 57 -7.28 -12.87 3.02
CA TYR A 57 -6.70 -11.84 3.89
C TYR A 57 -6.43 -10.53 3.14
N VAL A 58 -6.33 -9.44 3.89
CA VAL A 58 -5.80 -8.16 3.42
C VAL A 58 -4.77 -7.70 4.45
N SER A 59 -3.63 -7.21 3.97
CA SER A 59 -2.64 -6.54 4.80
C SER A 59 -2.53 -5.08 4.39
N THR A 60 -2.43 -4.17 5.35
CA THR A 60 -2.28 -2.71 5.09
C THR A 60 -0.95 -2.22 5.61
N SER A 61 -0.21 -1.44 4.83
CA SER A 61 1.02 -0.83 5.33
C SER A 61 0.74 0.11 6.50
N GLU A 62 1.65 0.08 7.46
CA GLU A 62 1.63 0.92 8.65
C GLU A 62 3.08 1.19 9.05
N HIS A 63 3.61 2.35 8.62
CA HIS A 63 4.92 2.87 8.99
C HIS A 63 6.08 1.85 8.94
N GLY A 64 6.17 1.10 7.84
CA GLY A 64 7.23 0.09 7.60
C GLY A 64 6.87 -1.34 8.00
N THR A 65 5.69 -1.54 8.58
CA THR A 65 5.11 -2.86 8.87
C THR A 65 3.78 -3.05 8.15
N PHE A 66 3.15 -4.20 8.35
CA PHE A 66 1.79 -4.47 7.88
C PHE A 66 0.90 -4.84 9.06
N ASN A 67 -0.33 -4.32 9.05
CA ASN A 67 -1.46 -4.80 9.85
C ASN A 67 -2.18 -5.93 9.12
#